data_AF-A0A920W0H0-F1
#
_entry.id   AF-A0A920W0H0-F1
#
_cell.length_a   1.000
_cell.length_b   1.000
_cell.length_c   1.000
_cell.angle_alpha   90.00
_cell.angle_beta   90.00
_cell.angle_gamma   90.00
#
_symmetry.space_group_name_H-M   'P 1'
#
loop_
_entity.id
_entity.type
_entity.pdbx_description
1 polymer ?
#
loop_
_entity_poly.entity_id
_entity_poly.type
_entity_poly.pdbx_seq_one_letter_code
_entity_poly.pdbx_strand_id
1 'polypeptide(L)'
;MKNNICNVSILALFLSFLVLPASLMAQRVVESDSHRFEEVAEGVWHVSGNGTIHTMSNAMVLVGEFDTLIVDSHVTPVAARALIDSLSVVTDKPVDTWLTATIISITPMVINHSQMA
;
A
#
# COMPACT_ATOMS: atom_id res chain seq x y z
N MET A 1 -4.11 8.72 -51.84
CA MET A 1 -4.23 7.77 -50.71
C MET A 1 -3.30 8.07 -49.52
N LYS A 2 -2.60 9.23 -49.47
CA LYS A 2 -1.56 9.51 -48.45
C LYS A 2 -2.09 10.27 -47.22
N ASN A 3 -3.20 10.99 -47.36
CA ASN A 3 -3.74 11.90 -46.34
C ASN A 3 -4.44 11.14 -45.19
N ASN A 4 -5.00 9.97 -45.47
CA ASN A 4 -5.76 9.19 -44.49
C ASN A 4 -4.85 8.54 -43.44
N ILE A 5 -3.62 8.21 -43.82
CA ILE A 5 -2.62 7.57 -42.93
C ILE A 5 -2.05 8.60 -41.94
N CYS A 6 -1.83 9.85 -42.37
CA CYS A 6 -1.42 10.95 -41.50
C CYS A 6 -2.50 11.31 -40.47
N ASN A 7 -3.77 11.36 -40.88
CA ASN A 7 -4.87 11.72 -39.97
C ASN A 7 -5.12 10.64 -38.91
N VAL A 8 -4.98 9.36 -39.26
CA VAL A 8 -5.07 8.25 -38.30
C VAL A 8 -3.93 8.30 -37.28
N SER A 9 -2.71 8.64 -37.71
CA SER A 9 -1.57 8.77 -36.79
C SER A 9 -1.73 9.96 -35.83
N ILE A 10 -2.25 11.08 -36.30
CA ILE A 10 -2.50 12.27 -35.47
C ILE A 10 -3.60 11.98 -34.44
N LEU A 11 -4.66 11.28 -34.84
CA LEU A 11 -5.76 10.92 -33.94
C LEU A 11 -5.31 9.90 -32.87
N ALA A 12 -4.46 8.93 -33.24
CA ALA A 12 -3.89 7.98 -32.30
C ALA A 12 -2.97 8.66 -31.27
N LEU A 13 -2.20 9.68 -31.70
CA LEU A 13 -1.35 10.48 -30.80
C LEU A 13 -2.17 11.37 -29.86
N PHE A 14 -3.27 11.94 -30.34
CA PHE A 14 -4.20 12.70 -29.51
C PHE A 14 -4.90 11.81 -28.48
N LEU A 15 -5.30 10.60 -28.88
CA LEU A 15 -5.96 9.65 -27.99
C LEU A 15 -5.01 9.10 -26.93
N SER A 16 -3.75 8.83 -27.29
CA SER A 16 -2.73 8.42 -26.30
C SER A 16 -2.39 9.56 -25.33
N PHE A 17 -2.33 10.82 -25.80
CA PHE A 17 -2.13 11.99 -24.96
C PHE A 17 -3.32 12.28 -24.02
N LEU A 18 -4.54 11.89 -24.42
CA LEU A 18 -5.75 12.00 -23.59
C LEU A 18 -5.82 10.93 -22.49
N VAL A 19 -5.33 9.71 -22.76
CA VAL A 19 -5.41 8.55 -21.84
C VAL A 19 -4.21 8.48 -20.87
N LEU A 20 -3.03 8.97 -21.25
CA LEU A 20 -1.83 9.00 -20.40
C LEU A 20 -2.01 9.72 -19.04
N PRO A 21 -2.61 10.92 -18.96
CA PRO A 21 -2.76 11.61 -17.68
C PRO A 21 -3.76 10.90 -16.75
N ALA A 22 -4.76 10.19 -17.30
CA ALA A 22 -5.74 9.44 -16.51
C ALA A 22 -5.11 8.24 -15.76
N SER A 23 -4.06 7.64 -16.31
CA SER A 23 -3.31 6.56 -15.66
C SER A 23 -2.28 7.08 -14.63
N LEU A 24 -2.06 8.40 -14.60
CA LEU A 24 -1.23 9.12 -13.63
C LEU A 24 -2.09 9.75 -12.52
N MET A 25 -3.40 9.50 -12.51
CA MET A 25 -4.34 10.07 -11.54
C MET A 25 -4.16 9.42 -10.17
N ALA A 26 -3.38 10.13 -9.36
CA ALA A 26 -3.50 10.25 -7.91
C ALA A 26 -3.38 8.95 -7.11
N GLN A 27 -2.13 8.55 -6.86
CA GLN A 27 -1.79 7.73 -5.69
C GLN A 27 -2.24 8.51 -4.44
N ARG A 28 -3.39 8.13 -3.87
CA ARG A 28 -3.98 8.82 -2.73
C ARG A 28 -3.17 8.47 -1.50
N VAL A 29 -2.54 9.47 -0.92
CA VAL A 29 -1.77 9.36 0.31
C VAL A 29 -2.50 10.14 1.40
N VAL A 30 -2.77 9.48 2.52
CA VAL A 30 -3.39 10.09 3.69
C VAL A 30 -2.48 9.86 4.88
N GLU A 31 -2.26 10.90 5.67
CA GLU A 31 -1.46 10.85 6.88
C GLU A 31 -2.37 10.93 8.10
N SER A 32 -2.05 10.13 9.10
CA SER A 32 -2.54 10.27 10.47
C SER A 32 -1.40 10.76 11.36
N ASP A 33 -1.65 10.87 12.66
CA ASP A 33 -0.60 11.22 13.63
C ASP A 33 0.53 10.18 13.69
N SER A 34 0.25 8.92 13.35
CA SER A 34 1.19 7.78 13.52
C SER A 34 1.57 7.05 12.23
N HIS A 35 0.69 7.03 11.24
CA HIS A 35 0.82 6.23 10.03
C HIS A 35 0.52 7.03 8.76
N ARG A 36 1.25 6.64 7.72
CA ARG A 36 1.02 7.00 6.33
C ARG A 36 0.25 5.87 5.64
N PHE A 37 -0.85 6.21 5.00
CA PHE A 37 -1.70 5.32 4.22
C PHE A 37 -1.56 5.66 2.75
N GLU A 38 -1.25 4.67 1.93
CA GLU A 38 -1.12 4.80 0.48
C GLU A 38 -2.11 3.86 -0.20
N GLU A 39 -3.06 4.42 -0.95
CA GLU A 39 -4.04 3.63 -1.70
C GLU A 39 -3.34 3.01 -2.92
N VAL A 40 -3.24 1.68 -2.92
CA VAL A 40 -2.61 0.89 -4.00
C VAL A 40 -3.64 0.36 -4.99
N ALA A 41 -4.89 0.23 -4.54
CA ALA A 41 -6.08 -0.05 -5.34
C ALA A 41 -7.30 0.46 -4.56
N GLU A 42 -8.47 0.53 -5.20
CA GLU A 42 -9.70 0.97 -4.52
C GLU A 42 -9.95 0.18 -3.23
N GLY A 43 -9.92 0.88 -2.09
CA GLY A 43 -10.12 0.29 -0.77
C GLY A 43 -8.94 -0.54 -0.24
N VAL A 44 -7.81 -0.61 -0.95
CA VAL A 44 -6.60 -1.34 -0.55
C VAL A 44 -5.50 -0.36 -0.20
N TRP A 45 -5.03 -0.41 1.05
CA TRP A 45 -4.10 0.56 1.61
C TRP A 45 -2.82 -0.11 2.08
N HIS A 46 -1.68 0.34 1.57
CA HIS A 46 -0.38 0.05 2.16
C HIS A 46 -0.14 1.04 3.31
N VAL A 47 0.28 0.51 4.46
CA VAL A 47 0.45 1.29 5.69
C VAL A 47 1.88 1.22 6.19
N SER A 48 2.48 2.38 6.42
CA SER A 48 3.81 2.53 7.00
C SER A 48 3.80 3.56 8.11
N GLY A 49 4.70 3.44 9.09
CA GLY A 49 4.88 4.48 10.10
C GLY A 49 5.40 5.78 9.48
N ASN A 50 4.94 6.93 9.97
CA ASN A 50 5.39 8.25 9.52
C ASN A 50 6.63 8.78 10.31
N GLY A 51 7.13 7.98 11.26
CA GLY A 51 8.29 8.31 12.10
C GLY A 51 7.95 8.78 13.52
N THR A 52 6.68 9.02 13.86
CA THR A 52 6.29 9.37 15.24
C THR A 52 6.26 8.15 16.17
N ILE A 53 6.06 6.96 15.61
CA ILE A 53 6.14 5.68 16.32
C ILE A 53 7.09 4.71 15.61
N HIS A 54 7.76 3.85 16.38
CA HIS A 54 8.59 2.79 15.83
C HIS A 54 7.74 1.54 15.49
N THR A 55 7.38 1.39 14.21
CA THR A 55 6.55 0.27 13.73
C THR A 55 7.35 -1.01 13.43
N MET A 56 8.57 -0.89 12.91
CA MET A 56 9.46 -2.00 12.49
C MET A 56 8.90 -2.95 11.42
N SER A 57 7.68 -2.72 10.93
CA SER A 57 7.03 -3.45 9.84
C SER A 57 6.03 -2.53 9.15
N ASN A 58 5.62 -2.91 7.94
CA ASN A 58 4.48 -2.32 7.25
C ASN A 58 3.24 -3.19 7.47
N ALA A 59 2.06 -2.60 7.31
CA ALA A 59 0.79 -3.29 7.37
C ALA A 59 -0.01 -3.03 6.10
N MET A 60 -1.11 -3.75 5.94
CA MET A 60 -2.09 -3.51 4.88
C MET A 60 -3.50 -3.45 5.46
N VAL A 61 -4.29 -2.50 4.98
CA VAL A 61 -5.68 -2.30 5.40
C VAL A 61 -6.57 -2.45 4.17
N LEU A 62 -7.58 -3.32 4.26
CA LEU A 62 -8.57 -3.54 3.21
C LEU A 62 -9.91 -3.03 3.72
N VAL A 63 -10.44 -2.00 3.06
CA VAL A 63 -11.75 -1.42 3.36
C VAL A 63 -12.77 -2.10 2.45
N GLY A 64 -13.47 -3.09 2.99
CA GLY A 64 -14.56 -3.79 2.32
C GLY A 64 -15.84 -2.96 2.29
N GLU A 65 -16.94 -3.54 1.82
CA GLU A 65 -18.24 -2.84 1.80
C GLU A 65 -18.76 -2.58 3.21
N PHE A 66 -18.66 -3.57 4.10
CA PHE A 66 -19.24 -3.54 5.45
C PHE A 66 -18.21 -3.44 6.57
N ASP A 67 -17.00 -3.91 6.34
CA ASP A 67 -15.97 -4.09 7.34
C ASP A 67 -14.60 -3.62 6.84
N THR A 68 -13.64 -3.63 7.75
CA THR A 68 -12.23 -3.40 7.48
C THR A 68 -11.43 -4.60 7.95
N LEU A 69 -10.57 -5.13 7.07
CA LEU A 69 -9.62 -6.18 7.38
C LEU A 69 -8.22 -5.60 7.49
N ILE A 70 -7.50 -5.98 8.54
CA ILE A 70 -6.11 -5.55 8.75
C ILE A 70 -5.18 -6.74 8.67
N VAL A 71 -4.12 -6.58 7.87
CA VAL A 71 -3.07 -7.57 7.62
C VAL A 71 -1.77 -7.04 8.22
N ASP A 72 -1.27 -7.77 9.22
CA ASP A 72 -0.20 -7.36 10.14
C ASP A 72 -0.63 -6.27 11.14
N SER A 73 -0.10 -6.34 12.36
CA SER A 73 -0.34 -5.40 13.47
C SER A 73 0.92 -4.64 13.89
N HIS A 74 2.01 -4.77 13.15
CA HIS A 74 3.37 -4.39 13.57
C HIS A 74 3.92 -5.27 14.69
N VAL A 75 5.19 -5.03 15.02
CA VAL A 75 5.97 -5.85 15.97
C VAL A 75 5.63 -5.56 17.43
N THR A 76 5.21 -4.33 17.75
CA THR A 76 4.98 -3.90 19.14
C THR A 76 3.49 -3.65 19.43
N PRO A 77 3.01 -3.92 20.65
CA PRO A 77 1.64 -3.62 21.05
C PRO A 77 1.30 -2.12 21.00
N VAL A 78 2.30 -1.24 21.11
CA VAL A 78 2.10 0.21 21.01
C VAL A 78 1.79 0.59 19.56
N ALA A 79 2.57 0.06 18.61
CA ALA A 79 2.33 0.29 17.19
C ALA A 79 1.00 -0.30 16.72
N ALA A 80 0.62 -1.49 17.20
CA ALA A 80 -0.68 -2.09 16.90
C ALA A 80 -1.87 -1.20 17.31
N ARG A 81 -1.82 -0.61 18.51
CA ARG A 81 -2.88 0.29 19.00
C ARG A 81 -2.90 1.60 18.22
N ALA A 82 -1.72 2.17 17.97
CA ALA A 82 -1.62 3.39 17.18
C ALA A 82 -2.12 3.19 15.74
N LEU A 83 -1.99 1.98 15.17
CA LEU A 83 -2.58 1.63 13.89
C LEU A 83 -4.10 1.69 13.96
N ILE A 84 -4.72 1.01 14.95
CA ILE A 84 -6.17 1.06 15.20
C ILE A 84 -6.67 2.51 15.30
N ASP A 85 -6.01 3.31 16.13
CA ASP A 85 -6.41 4.69 16.40
C ASP A 85 -6.30 5.58 15.15
N SER A 86 -5.45 5.22 14.19
CA SER A 86 -5.25 5.97 12.95
C SER A 86 -6.23 5.63 11.82
N LEU A 87 -7.01 4.55 11.92
CA LEU A 87 -7.85 4.07 10.81
C LEU A 87 -8.94 5.05 10.38
N SER A 88 -9.38 5.93 11.28
CA SER A 88 -10.43 6.90 10.99
C SER A 88 -10.08 7.86 9.85
N VAL A 89 -8.80 7.98 9.46
CA VAL A 89 -8.40 8.81 8.32
C VAL A 89 -8.74 8.16 6.96
N VAL A 90 -8.96 6.84 6.94
CA VAL A 90 -9.30 6.07 5.73
C VAL A 90 -10.68 5.43 5.76
N THR A 91 -11.23 5.12 6.93
CA THR A 91 -12.54 4.43 7.06
C THR A 91 -13.16 4.61 8.45
N ASP A 92 -14.49 4.71 8.49
CA ASP A 92 -15.30 4.63 9.73
C ASP A 92 -15.92 3.24 9.93
N LYS A 93 -15.61 2.27 9.05
CA LYS A 93 -16.16 0.91 9.09
C LYS A 93 -15.53 0.11 10.24
N PRO A 94 -16.28 -0.81 10.87
CA PRO A 94 -15.77 -1.62 11.95
C PRO A 94 -14.61 -2.51 11.50
N VAL A 95 -13.69 -2.80 12.43
CA VAL A 95 -12.64 -3.79 12.22
C VAL A 95 -13.08 -5.12 12.83
N ASP A 96 -13.60 -6.02 11.99
CA ASP A 96 -14.18 -7.29 12.43
C ASP A 96 -13.17 -8.44 12.45
N THR A 97 -12.10 -8.35 11.66
CA THR A 97 -11.09 -9.42 11.54
C THR A 97 -9.68 -8.84 11.46
N TRP A 98 -8.75 -9.54 12.13
CA TRP A 98 -7.32 -9.22 12.15
C TRP A 98 -6.52 -10.45 11.71
N LEU A 99 -5.68 -10.29 10.69
CA LEU A 99 -4.73 -11.31 10.28
C LEU A 99 -3.33 -10.87 10.68
N THR A 100 -2.84 -11.40 11.80
CA THR A 100 -1.42 -11.25 12.15
C THR A 100 -0.60 -12.23 11.33
N ALA A 101 0.17 -11.74 10.37
CA ALA A 101 1.20 -12.53 9.72
C ALA A 101 2.44 -12.50 10.62
N THR A 102 2.73 -13.59 11.35
CA THR A 102 4.04 -13.75 11.98
C THR A 102 5.06 -13.96 10.86
N ILE A 103 5.63 -12.86 10.35
CA ILE A 103 6.89 -12.95 9.58
C ILE A 103 7.98 -13.18 10.62
N ILE A 104 8.32 -14.46 10.83
CA ILE A 104 9.56 -14.82 11.53
C ILE A 104 10.68 -14.15 10.72
N SER A 105 11.42 -13.26 11.38
CA SER A 105 12.65 -12.66 10.86
C SER A 105 13.43 -13.68 10.03
N ILE A 106 13.53 -13.48 8.73
CA ILE A 106 14.61 -14.09 7.93
C ILE A 106 15.90 -13.36 8.35
N THR A 107 16.45 -13.76 9.49
CA THR A 107 17.90 -13.62 9.69
C THR A 107 18.56 -14.23 8.46
N PRO A 108 19.46 -13.54 7.75
CA PRO A 108 20.23 -14.20 6.71
C PRO A 108 20.97 -15.35 7.39
N MET A 109 20.63 -16.57 7.01
CA MET A 109 21.39 -17.73 7.42
C MET A 109 22.76 -17.58 6.76
N VAL A 110 23.72 -17.04 7.51
CA VAL A 110 25.14 -17.06 7.13
C VAL A 110 25.56 -18.53 7.18
N ILE A 111 25.47 -19.23 6.05
CA ILE A 111 26.15 -20.52 5.91
C ILE A 111 27.64 -20.21 5.87
N ASN A 112 28.29 -20.36 7.01
CA ASN A 112 29.73 -20.25 7.09
C ASN A 112 30.35 -21.48 6.40
N HIS A 113 30.89 -21.29 5.20
CA HIS A 113 31.57 -22.33 4.42
C HIS A 113 32.91 -22.78 5.04
N SER A 114 33.29 -22.26 6.22
CA SER A 114 34.56 -22.58 6.89
C SER A 114 34.50 -23.77 7.86
N GLN A 115 33.49 -24.64 7.77
CA GLN A 115 33.38 -25.87 8.56
C GLN A 115 33.22 -27.13 7.68
N MET A 116 33.48 -27.03 6.37
CA MET A 116 33.69 -28.18 5.49
C MET A 116 35.14 -28.19 5.01
N ALA A 117 36.03 -28.54 5.93
CA ALA A 117 37.40 -28.99 5.65
C ALA A 117 37.66 -30.25 6.49
#